data_AF-Q4C6I0-F1
#
_entry.id   AF-Q4C6I0-F1
#
_cell.length_a   1.000
_cell.length_b   1.000
_cell.length_c   1.000
_cell.angle_alpha   90.00
_cell.angle_beta   90.00
_cell.angle_gamma   90.00
#
_symmetry.space_group_name_H-M   'P 1'
#
loop_
_entity.id
_entity.type
_entity.pdbx_description
1 polymer ?
#
loop_
_entity_poly.entity_id
_entity_poly.type
_entity_poly.pdbx_seq_one_letter_code
_entity_poly.pdbx_strand_id
1 'polypeptide(L)'
;MGKAFSEITQPEDREYLRVLGMLIYEYEENSEPIPKLEGVELLKALIEEDNLSPQYFLEIFDSEKVVLDVLQGKRKITLSEAKKLMNFGSLLI
;
A
#
# COMPACT_ATOMS: atom_id res chain seq x y z
N MET A 1 -14.08 22.20 18.52
CA MET A 1 -14.16 20.74 18.29
C MET A 1 -15.63 20.39 18.37
N GLY A 2 -16.41 20.21 17.30
CA GLY A 2 -16.23 19.32 16.16
C GLY A 2 -17.31 18.23 16.27
N LYS A 3 -18.58 18.59 16.02
CA LYS A 3 -19.79 17.74 16.24
C LYS A 3 -19.72 16.33 15.63
N ALA A 4 -18.84 16.10 14.66
CA ALA A 4 -18.70 14.82 13.97
C ALA A 4 -18.17 13.67 14.86
N PHE A 5 -17.38 13.95 15.91
CA PHE A 5 -16.85 12.89 16.77
C PHE A 5 -17.78 12.48 17.92
N SER A 6 -18.83 13.27 18.21
CA SER A 6 -19.77 12.96 19.31
C SER A 6 -20.85 11.95 18.93
N GLU A 7 -21.03 11.65 17.64
CA GLU A 7 -22.11 10.79 17.16
C GLU A 7 -21.77 9.29 17.26
N ILE A 8 -20.49 8.88 17.19
CA ILE A 8 -20.07 7.46 17.24
C ILE A 8 -19.96 6.91 18.68
N THR A 9 -20.85 7.31 19.58
CA THR A 9 -20.79 6.88 21.00
C THR A 9 -22.01 6.10 21.47
N GLN A 10 -23.12 6.14 20.72
CA GLN A 10 -24.31 5.39 21.11
C GLN A 10 -24.14 3.88 20.81
N PRO A 11 -24.75 3.00 21.62
CA PRO A 11 -24.66 1.55 21.41
C PRO A 11 -25.17 1.09 20.03
N GLU A 12 -26.20 1.76 19.52
CA GLU A 12 -26.83 1.47 18.22
C GLU A 12 -25.89 1.79 17.06
N ASP A 13 -25.16 2.92 17.13
CA ASP A 13 -24.17 3.30 16.12
C ASP A 13 -23.00 2.30 16.10
N ARG A 14 -22.58 1.82 17.28
CA ARG A 14 -21.53 0.78 17.37
C ARG A 14 -21.98 -0.55 16.77
N GLU A 15 -23.23 -0.94 17.01
CA GLU A 15 -23.78 -2.17 16.48
C GLU A 15 -23.95 -2.10 14.96
N TYR A 16 -24.42 -0.95 14.46
CA TYR A 16 -24.48 -0.69 13.03
C TYR A 16 -23.10 -0.76 12.37
N LEU A 17 -22.09 -0.08 12.94
CA LEU A 17 -20.71 -0.13 12.42
C LEU A 17 -20.12 -1.53 12.48
N ARG A 18 -20.45 -2.33 13.51
CA ARG A 18 -20.02 -3.72 13.62
C ARG A 18 -20.59 -4.58 12.49
N VAL A 19 -21.89 -4.46 12.22
CA VAL A 19 -22.56 -5.19 11.13
C VAL A 19 -22.04 -4.72 9.78
N LEU A 20 -21.91 -3.41 9.58
CA LEU A 20 -21.38 -2.84 8.35
C LEU A 20 -19.94 -3.30 8.09
N GLY A 21 -19.08 -3.29 9.10
CA GLY A 21 -17.70 -3.78 9.00
C GLY A 21 -17.63 -5.27 8.66
N MET A 22 -18.52 -6.08 9.24
CA MET A 22 -18.62 -7.50 8.90
C MET A 22 -19.03 -7.71 7.44
N LEU A 23 -20.01 -6.96 6.94
CA LEU A 23 -20.45 -7.05 5.54
C LEU A 23 -19.38 -6.58 4.55
N ILE A 24 -18.64 -5.52 4.89
CA ILE A 24 -17.50 -5.05 4.08
C ILE A 24 -16.41 -6.12 4.04
N TYR A 25 -16.02 -6.66 5.19
CA TYR A 25 -15.01 -7.71 5.27
C TYR A 25 -15.39 -8.96 4.47
N GLU A 26 -16.63 -9.44 4.64
CA GLU A 26 -17.15 -10.58 3.87
C GLU A 26 -17.18 -10.27 2.37
N TYR A 27 -17.51 -9.04 1.98
CA TYR A 27 -17.48 -8.64 0.58
C TYR A 27 -16.06 -8.60 0.04
N GLU A 28 -15.10 -7.99 0.76
CA GLU A 28 -13.69 -7.87 0.35
C GLU A 28 -13.00 -9.22 0.22
N GLU A 29 -13.24 -10.16 1.15
CA GLU A 29 -12.71 -11.53 1.07
C GLU A 29 -13.23 -12.30 -0.16
N ASN A 30 -14.45 -11.99 -0.62
CA ASN A 30 -15.12 -12.70 -1.70
C ASN A 30 -15.08 -11.95 -3.05
N SER A 31 -14.73 -10.67 -3.07
CA SER A 31 -14.84 -9.80 -4.25
C SER A 31 -13.47 -9.31 -4.71
N GLU A 32 -12.94 -10.03 -5.69
CA GLU A 32 -11.65 -9.83 -6.37
C GLU A 32 -10.40 -9.88 -5.47
N PRO A 33 -9.34 -10.59 -5.89
CA PRO A 33 -8.08 -10.52 -5.16
C PRO A 33 -7.61 -9.07 -5.14
N ILE A 34 -7.27 -8.56 -3.96
CA ILE A 34 -6.52 -7.30 -3.80
C ILE A 34 -5.45 -7.31 -4.89
N PRO A 35 -5.45 -6.32 -5.81
CA PRO A 35 -4.53 -6.33 -6.92
C PRO A 35 -3.12 -6.42 -6.35
N LYS A 36 -2.42 -7.52 -6.65
CA LYS A 36 -1.04 -7.67 -6.24
C LYS A 36 -0.25 -6.59 -6.96
N LEU A 37 0.05 -5.51 -6.24
CA LEU A 37 0.98 -4.49 -6.68
C LEU A 37 2.36 -5.16 -6.75
N GLU A 38 2.85 -5.34 -7.97
CA GLU A 38 4.12 -6.00 -8.23
C GLU A 38 5.08 -5.04 -8.95
N GLY A 39 6.36 -5.18 -8.63
CA GLY A 39 7.43 -4.48 -9.33
C GLY A 39 7.29 -2.95 -9.29
N VAL A 40 7.10 -2.33 -10.45
CA VAL A 40 7.19 -0.87 -10.60
C VAL A 40 5.97 -0.16 -10.03
N GLU A 41 4.79 -0.79 -10.05
CA GLU A 41 3.58 -0.18 -9.50
C GLU A 41 3.63 -0.15 -7.97
N LEU A 42 4.20 -1.18 -7.33
CA LEU A 42 4.49 -1.15 -5.89
C LEU A 42 5.48 -0.04 -5.54
N LEU A 43 6.55 0.12 -6.34
CA LEU A 43 7.54 1.17 -6.11
C LEU A 43 6.93 2.57 -6.23
N LYS A 44 6.04 2.80 -7.20
CA LYS A 44 5.33 4.07 -7.34
C LYS A 44 4.42 4.34 -6.15
N ALA A 45 3.61 3.36 -5.74
CA ALA A 45 2.71 3.49 -4.59
C ALA A 45 3.50 3.88 -3.32
N LEU A 46 4.61 3.22 -3.03
CA LEU A 46 5.47 3.53 -1.88
C LEU A 46 6.08 4.95 -1.95
N ILE A 47 6.36 5.48 -3.14
CA ILE A 47 6.90 6.84 -3.27
C ILE A 47 5.79 7.88 -3.16
N GLU A 48 4.61 7.62 -3.72
CA GLU A 48 3.49 8.56 -3.74
C GLU A 48 2.73 8.62 -2.41
N GLU A 49 2.46 7.48 -1.78
CA GLU A 49 1.69 7.38 -0.54
C GLU A 49 2.54 7.73 0.69
N ASP A 50 3.76 7.20 0.77
CA ASP A 50 4.65 7.38 1.93
C ASP A 50 5.67 8.50 1.74
N ASN A 51 5.62 9.22 0.61
CA ASN A 51 6.52 10.33 0.26
C ASN A 51 8.01 9.96 0.36
N LEU A 52 8.34 8.70 0.04
CA LEU A 52 9.69 8.13 0.18
C LEU A 52 10.63 8.67 -0.90
N SER A 53 11.83 9.07 -0.48
CA SER A 53 12.90 9.46 -1.40
C SER A 53 13.43 8.25 -2.17
N PRO A 54 13.78 8.38 -3.47
CA PRO A 54 14.45 7.34 -4.26
C PRO A 54 15.71 6.75 -3.59
N GLN A 55 16.39 7.51 -2.73
CA GLN A 55 17.56 7.07 -1.96
C GLN A 55 17.24 5.98 -0.93
N TYR A 56 15.98 5.86 -0.52
CA TYR A 56 15.54 4.86 0.44
C TYR A 56 15.58 3.43 -0.13
N PHE A 57 15.61 3.30 -1.46
CA PHE A 57 15.59 2.01 -2.15
C PHE A 57 17.00 1.50 -2.53
N LEU A 58 18.07 2.10 -2.00
CA LEU A 58 19.46 1.70 -2.31
C LEU A 58 19.84 0.32 -1.74
N GLU A 59 19.10 -0.22 -0.78
CA GLU A 59 19.26 -1.61 -0.33
C GLU A 59 18.71 -2.63 -1.35
N ILE A 60 17.83 -2.16 -2.24
CA ILE A 60 17.17 -2.93 -3.27
C ILE A 60 17.86 -2.75 -4.61
N PHE A 61 18.17 -1.50 -4.98
CA PHE A 61 18.73 -1.10 -6.26
C PHE A 61 20.15 -0.54 -6.11
N ASP A 62 21.00 -0.80 -7.10
CA ASP A 62 22.43 -0.44 -7.04
C ASP A 62 22.70 1.07 -6.99
N SER A 63 21.75 1.91 -7.42
CA SER A 63 21.90 3.37 -7.36
C SER A 63 20.57 4.10 -7.50
N GLU A 64 20.53 5.37 -7.08
CA GLU A 64 19.38 6.26 -7.24
C GLU A 64 19.00 6.43 -8.72
N LYS A 65 19.99 6.46 -9.61
CA LYS A 65 19.77 6.51 -11.06
C LYS A 65 18.95 5.30 -11.54
N VAL A 66 19.24 4.11 -11.03
CA VAL A 66 18.50 2.89 -11.39
C VAL A 66 17.04 2.97 -10.92
N VAL A 67 16.79 3.52 -9.73
CA VAL A 67 15.43 3.76 -9.22
C VAL A 67 14.66 4.72 -10.14
N LEU A 68 15.27 5.84 -10.52
CA LEU A 68 14.66 6.82 -11.43
C LEU A 68 14.43 6.24 -12.83
N ASP A 69 15.38 5.49 -13.38
CA ASP A 69 15.24 4.85 -14.69
C ASP A 69 14.10 3.80 -14.68
N VAL A 70 13.88 3.11 -13.56
CA VAL A 70 12.74 2.21 -13.37
C VAL A 70 11.42 2.98 -13.29
N LEU A 71 11.34 4.05 -12.51
CA LEU A 71 10.15 4.90 -12.39
C LEU A 71 9.74 5.55 -13.71
N GLN A 72 10.72 5.92 -14.53
CA GLN A 72 10.53 6.50 -15.86
C GLN A 72 10.29 5.43 -16.94
N GLY A 73 10.27 4.14 -16.59
CA GLY A 73 10.06 3.03 -17.54
C GLY A 73 11.21 2.78 -18.49
N LYS A 74 12.37 3.42 -18.29
CA LYS A 74 13.59 3.23 -19.10
C LYS A 74 14.28 1.89 -18.82
N ARG A 75 14.05 1.34 -17.63
CA ARG A 75 14.59 0.05 -17.18
C ARG A 75 13.49 -0.79 -16.53
N LYS A 76 13.48 -2.10 -16.80
CA LYS A 76 12.61 -3.04 -16.10
C LYS A 76 13.24 -3.50 -14.78
N ILE A 77 12.41 -3.76 -13.78
CA ILE A 77 12.82 -4.39 -12.53
C ILE A 77 13.16 -5.86 -12.79
N THR A 78 14.27 -6.32 -12.23
CA THR A 78 14.68 -7.73 -12.28
C THR A 78 13.91 -8.58 -11.27
N LEU A 79 13.86 -9.90 -11.46
CA LEU A 79 13.18 -10.80 -10.52
C LEU A 79 13.76 -10.72 -9.10
N SER A 80 15.07 -10.48 -8.96
CA SER A 80 15.73 -10.31 -7.65
C SER A 80 15.28 -9.04 -6.94
N GLU A 81 15.29 -7.91 -7.65
CA GLU A 81 14.82 -6.61 -7.14
C GLU A 81 13.33 -6.66 -6.80
N ALA A 82 12.50 -7.30 -7.64
CA ALA A 82 11.07 -7.47 -7.37
C ALA A 82 10.82 -8.25 -6.08
N LYS A 83 11.57 -9.34 -5.84
CA LYS A 83 11.47 -10.10 -4.58
C LYS A 83 11.88 -9.26 -3.36
N LYS A 84 12.96 -8.48 -3.48
CA LYS A 84 13.39 -7.57 -2.41
C LYS A 84 12.33 -6.50 -2.12
N LEU A 85 11.71 -5.92 -3.15
CA LEU A 85 10.62 -4.95 -3.01
C LEU A 85 9.38 -5.52 -2.31
N MET A 86 8.97 -6.75 -2.66
CA MET A 86 7.84 -7.39 -1.98
C MET A 86 8.12 -7.57 -0.48
N ASN A 87 9.33 -8.01 -0.13
CA ASN A 87 9.73 -8.16 1.28
C ASN A 87 9.78 -6.81 2.01
N PHE A 88 10.14 -5.74 1.29
CA PHE A 88 10.19 -4.39 1.81
C PHE A 88 8.81 -3.82 2.11
N GLY A 89 7.86 -3.94 1.19
CA GLY A 89 6.48 -3.49 1.38
C GLY A 89 5.74 -4.28 2.48
N SER A 90 6.08 -5.55 2.67
CA SER A 90 5.49 -6.39 3.73
C SER A 90 5.87 -5.98 5.16
N LEU A 91 6.81 -5.05 5.34
CA LEU A 91 7.20 -4.48 6.64
C LEU A 91 6.37 -3.24 7.02
N LEU A 92 5.58 -2.70 6.09
CA LEU A 92 4.84 -1.43 6.24
C LEU A 92 3.32 -1.62 6.43
N ILE A 93 2.82 -2.85 6.36
CA ILE A 93 1.41 -3.24 6.55
C ILE A 93 1.24 -4.19 7.72
#